data_AF-A0A6D2IPZ4-F1
#
_entry.id   AF-A0A6D2IPZ4-F1
#
_cell.length_a   1.000
_cell.length_b   1.000
_cell.length_c   1.000
_cell.angle_alpha   90.00
_cell.angle_beta   90.00
_cell.angle_gamma   90.00
#
_symmetry.space_group_name_H-M   'P 1'
#
loop_
_entity.id
_entity.type
_entity.pdbx_description
1 polymer ?
#
loop_
_entity_poly.entity_id
_entity_poly.type
_entity_poly.pdbx_seq_one_letter_code
_entity_poly.pdbx_strand_id
1 'polypeptide(L)' 'MWDKPMLLAWGIADKYLPQSIAEEFEKQNPENVKLRLIIEGVGHLPQEDWPEKVVTVRGFFLTSKFIKQGQR' A
#
# COMPACT_ATOMS: atom_id res chain seq x y z
N MET A 1 0.16 9.80 -16.02
CA MET A 1 0.30 9.72 -14.55
C MET A 1 -1.01 9.19 -14.00
N TRP A 2 -1.00 8.21 -13.10
CA TRP A 2 -2.24 7.71 -12.50
C TRP A 2 -2.81 8.83 -11.61
N ASP A 3 -4.13 9.02 -11.55
CA ASP A 3 -4.80 10.08 -10.75
C ASP A 3 -5.77 9.47 -9.74
N LYS A 4 -5.37 8.33 -9.15
CA LYS A 4 -6.23 7.58 -8.22
C LYS A 4 -5.53 7.45 -6.88
N PRO A 5 -6.28 7.48 -5.76
CA PRO A 5 -5.74 7.09 -4.46
C PRO A 5 -5.12 5.70 -4.53
N MET A 6 -3.93 5.55 -3.95
CA MET A 6 -3.17 4.30 -3.90
C MET A 6 -2.90 3.88 -2.46
N LEU A 7 -3.04 2.58 -2.22
CA LEU A 7 -2.57 1.88 -1.03
C LEU A 7 -1.30 1.12 -1.42
N LEU A 8 -0.19 1.43 -0.76
CA LEU A 8 1.07 0.73 -0.93
C LEU A 8 1.29 -0.22 0.25
N ALA A 9 1.26 -1.54 0.01
CA ALA A 9 1.54 -2.54 1.02
C ALA A 9 2.83 -3.29 0.66
N TRP A 10 3.77 -3.37 1.60
CA TRP A 10 5.11 -3.93 1.36
C TRP A 10 5.65 -4.69 2.57
N GLY A 11 6.27 -5.84 2.32
CA GLY A 11 6.99 -6.59 3.34
C GLY A 11 8.46 -6.20 3.40
N ILE A 12 9.00 -5.90 4.59
CA ILE A 12 10.41 -5.53 4.76
C ILE A 12 11.35 -6.70 4.46
N ALA A 13 10.90 -7.93 4.72
CA ALA A 13 11.69 -9.14 4.48
C ALA A 13 11.54 -9.69 3.05
N ASP A 14 10.99 -8.91 2.12
CA ASP A 14 10.93 -9.27 0.70
C ASP A 14 12.34 -9.50 0.15
N LYS A 15 12.60 -10.74 -0.27
CA LYS A 15 13.90 -11.19 -0.80
C LYS A 15 14.10 -10.83 -2.26
N TYR A 16 13.04 -10.45 -2.96
CA TYR A 16 13.03 -10.19 -4.40
C TYR A 16 13.04 -8.70 -4.71
N LEU A 17 12.26 -7.92 -3.95
CA LEU A 17 12.14 -6.48 -4.16
C LEU A 17 12.50 -5.71 -2.88
N PRO A 18 13.59 -4.93 -2.89
CA PRO A 18 13.98 -4.16 -1.71
C PRO A 18 12.96 -3.06 -1.41
N GLN A 19 12.84 -2.71 -0.12
CA GLN A 19 11.99 -1.62 0.36
C GLN A 19 12.26 -0.28 -0.36
N SER A 20 13.48 -0.04 -0.83
CA SER A 20 13.83 1.19 -1.55
C SER A 20 12.98 1.42 -2.80
N ILE A 21 12.46 0.36 -3.44
CA ILE A 21 11.54 0.49 -4.57
C ILE A 21 10.19 1.05 -4.12
N ALA A 22 9.68 0.61 -2.97
CA ALA A 22 8.44 1.13 -2.38
C ALA A 22 8.59 2.61 -2.02
N GLU A 23 9.75 2.98 -1.46
CA GLU A 23 10.07 4.38 -1.11
C GLU A 23 10.19 5.28 -2.33
N GLU A 24 10.84 4.78 -3.39
CA GLU A 24 10.94 5.51 -4.65
C GLU A 24 9.58 5.66 -5.33
N PHE A 25 8.73 4.62 -5.28
CA PHE A 25 7.36 4.67 -5.79
C PHE A 25 6.52 5.73 -5.06
N GLU A 26 6.66 5.84 -3.74
CA GLU A 26 6.01 6.87 -2.93
C GLU A 26 6.51 8.28 -3.29
N LYS A 27 7.83 8.46 -3.45
CA LYS A 27 8.43 9.74 -3.87
C LYS A 27 7.97 10.20 -5.26
N GLN A 28 7.73 9.27 -6.17
CA GLN A 28 7.24 9.58 -7.51
C GLN A 28 5.73 9.87 -7.56
N ASN A 29 4.98 9.46 -6.53
CA ASN A 29 3.54 9.58 -6.46
C ASN A 29 3.04 10.14 -5.10
N PRO A 30 3.61 11.25 -4.60
CA PRO A 30 3.39 11.72 -3.23
C PRO A 30 1.94 12.15 -2.99
N GLU A 31 1.26 12.63 -4.03
CA GLU A 31 -0.14 13.03 -3.94
C GLU A 31 -1.10 11.85 -4.01
N ASN A 32 -0.66 10.68 -4.47
CA ASN A 32 -1.57 9.56 -4.74
C ASN A 32 -1.45 8.45 -3.71
N VAL A 33 -0.26 8.20 -3.16
CA VAL A 33 -0.09 7.22 -2.08
C VAL A 33 -0.70 7.80 -0.81
N LYS A 34 -1.93 7.36 -0.48
CA LYS A 34 -2.66 7.86 0.70
C LYS A 34 -2.43 7.02 1.93
N LEU A 35 -1.98 5.78 1.75
CA LEU A 35 -1.71 4.88 2.85
C LEU A 35 -0.55 3.96 2.47
N ARG A 36 0.40 3.85 3.39
CA ARG A 36 1.55 2.98 3.28
C ARG A 36 1.55 2.00 4.45
N LEU A 37 1.55 0.71 4.14
CA LEU A 37 1.65 -0.38 5.09
C LEU A 37 3.00 -1.06 4.90
N ILE A 38 3.90 -0.83 5.85
CA ILE A 38 5.20 -1.49 5.91
C ILE A 38 5.15 -2.53 6.99
N ILE A 39 5.47 -3.77 6.64
CA ILE A 39 5.29 -4.91 7.51
C ILE A 39 6.64 -5.59 7.79
N GLU A 40 7.10 -5.49 9.03
CA GLU A 40 8.29 -6.19 9.49
C GLU A 40 8.07 -7.71 9.50
N GLY A 41 9.09 -8.48 9.11
CA GLY A 41 9.04 -9.95 9.08
C GLY A 41 8.22 -10.57 7.95
N VAL A 42 7.53 -9.77 7.14
CA VAL A 42 6.73 -10.22 5.99
C VAL A 42 7.55 -10.13 4.71
N GLY A 43 7.40 -11.14 3.85
CA GLY A 43 8.13 -11.28 2.60
C GLY A 43 7.41 -10.63 1.42
N HIS A 44 7.52 -11.29 0.27
CA HIS A 44 7.04 -10.77 -1.00
C HIS A 44 5.51 -10.75 -1.15
N LEU A 45 4.82 -11.59 -0.39
CA LEU A 45 3.36 -11.75 -0.51
C LEU A 45 2.69 -11.41 0.83
N PRO A 46 2.59 -10.12 1.19
CA PRO A 46 1.93 -9.68 2.42
C PRO A 46 0.51 -10.23 2.59
N GLN A 47 -0.21 -10.50 1.50
CA GLN A 47 -1.54 -11.09 1.54
C GLN A 47 -1.56 -12.56 1.98
N GLU A 48 -0.49 -13.31 1.74
CA GLU A 48 -0.35 -14.71 2.17
C GLU A 48 0.29 -14.77 3.56
N ASP A 49 1.31 -13.94 3.79
CA ASP A 49 2.04 -13.89 5.05
C ASP A 49 1.23 -13.27 6.20
N TRP A 50 0.38 -12.28 5.90
CA TRP A 50 -0.47 -11.61 6.89
C TRP A 50 -1.84 -11.17 6.34
N PRO A 51 -2.69 -12.13 5.95
CA PRO A 51 -3.97 -11.88 5.28
C PRO A 51 -4.88 -10.94 6.08
N GLU A 52 -4.98 -11.12 7.40
CA GLU A 52 -5.85 -10.30 8.26
C GLU A 52 -5.45 -8.83 8.26
N LYS A 53 -4.14 -8.53 8.30
CA LYS A 53 -3.63 -7.16 8.29
C LYS A 53 -3.90 -6.51 6.95
N VAL A 54 -3.67 -7.23 5.84
CA VAL A 54 -3.95 -6.75 4.49
C VAL A 54 -5.43 -6.48 4.29
N VAL A 55 -6.31 -7.39 4.71
CA VAL A 55 -7.77 -7.19 4.63
C VAL A 55 -8.21 -6.00 5.46
N THR A 56 -7.70 -5.85 6.68
CA THR A 56 -8.04 -4.74 7.58
C THR A 56 -7.63 -3.39 6.97
N VAL A 57 -6.39 -3.28 6.49
CA VAL A 57 -5.87 -2.04 5.91
C VAL A 57 -6.56 -1.72 4.58
N ARG A 58 -6.85 -2.73 3.77
CA ARG A 58 -7.64 -2.57 2.54
C ARG A 58 -9.05 -2.08 2.88
N GLY A 59 -9.72 -2.68 3.86
CA GLY A 59 -11.02 -2.25 4.34
C GLY A 59 -11.00 -0.80 4.76
N PHE A 60 -10.06 -0.44 5.65
CA PHE A 60 -9.85 0.95 6.06
C PHE A 60 -9.62 1.88 4.88
N PHE A 61 -8.77 1.52 3.91
CA PHE A 61 -8.49 2.35 2.74
C PHE A 61 -9.73 2.60 1.87
N LEU A 62 -10.56 1.57 1.68
CA LEU A 62 -11.77 1.64 0.85
C LEU A 62 -12.93 2.36 1.56
N THR A 63 -13.06 2.22 2.88
CA THR A 63 -14.18 2.82 3.65
C THR A 63 -13.85 4.21 4.20
N SER A 64 -12.57 4.50 4.42
CA SER A 64 -12.13 5.87 4.72
C SER A 64 -12.43 6.75 3.51
N LYS A 65 -12.70 8.04 3.75
CA LYS A 65 -13.18 9.02 2.76
C LYS A 65 -12.29 9.23 1.51
N PHE A 66 -11.23 8.45 1.31
CA PHE A 66 -10.36 8.48 0.13
C PHE A 66 -11.11 8.17 -1.19
N ILE A 67 -12.24 7.45 -1.14
CA ILE A 67 -13.07 7.17 -2.34
C ILE A 67 -14.09 8.28 -2.65
N LYS A 68 -14.33 9.25 -1.75
CA LYS A 68 -15.36 10.29 -1.97
C LYS A 68 -14.99 11.39 -2.99
N GLN A 69 -13.80 11.37 -3.59
CA GLN A 69 -13.40 12.35 -4.60
C GLN A 69 -13.59 11.89 -6.06
N GLY A 70 -14.09 10.67 -6.31
CA GLY A 70 -14.15 10.07 -7.64
C GLY A 70 -15.54 9.82 -8.24
N GLN A 71 -16.64 10.18 -7.57
CA GLN A 71 -17.98 10.09 -8.14
C GLN A 71 -18.49 11.50 -8.46
N ARG A 72 -18.33 11.89 -9.73
CA ARG A 72 -19.21 12.87 -10.39
C ARG A 72 -20.47 12.16 -10.86
#